data_AF-A0A2Z5MV68-F1
#
_entry.id   AF-A0A2Z5MV68-F1
#
_cell.length_a   1.000
_cell.length_b   1.000
_cell.length_c   1.000
_cell.angle_alpha   90.00
_cell.angle_beta   90.00
_cell.angle_gamma   90.00
#
_symmetry.space_group_name_H-M   'P 1'
#
loop_
_entity.id
_entity.type
_entity.pdbx_description
1 polymer ?
#
loop_
_entity_poly.entity_id
_entity_poly.type
_entity_poly.pdbx_seq_one_letter_code
_entity_poly.pdbx_strand_id
1 'polypeptide(L)'
;MSINSPSPPAVVPEIVPERQADSVVLSLSNPPPSTHEQREVTFHDHNNLGHGAMEFYWVNVGLTISEVLSGNFLWAPEHTVTQSGKVQHLEHWDNVAKVKAGDLIFCCHSQRISHIAKATADSYSAPRPPSRSFSEWNAGGNRVDVDLVELKTPLFRDEIAHEFISRFDDDATPSLFTSAGTLKQIYMAHLPQDAGGYLLEASQTIEHFEDTLIASGGNGKKVSKTTRDAIVKARVGQGKFRADLLKRWNNQCSLTGLSNTDLLVASHIHAWSLSTNDERIDPDNGLLLAPHIDRLFDKGLISFGQDGGLLVGPKLSERDQQLLALDRYTSLRKITKGNKAFLARHRARYKFD
;
A
#
# COMPACT_ATOMS: atom_id res chain seq x y z
N MET A 1 -19.05 0.03 -57.80
CA MET A 1 -17.72 0.49 -58.25
C MET A 1 -16.72 0.01 -57.22
N SER A 2 -15.92 -1.00 -57.56
CA SER A 2 -14.97 -1.63 -56.64
C SER A 2 -13.59 -0.98 -56.81
N ILE A 3 -12.97 -0.58 -55.71
CA ILE A 3 -11.60 -0.05 -55.70
C ILE A 3 -10.65 -1.12 -55.14
N ASN A 4 -9.72 -1.58 -55.98
CA ASN A 4 -8.68 -2.52 -55.59
C ASN A 4 -7.48 -1.75 -55.02
N SER A 5 -7.01 -2.16 -53.84
CA SER A 5 -5.72 -1.73 -53.27
C SER A 5 -4.70 -2.87 -53.42
N PRO A 6 -3.46 -2.61 -53.87
CA PRO A 6 -2.46 -3.65 -54.11
C PRO A 6 -1.73 -4.09 -52.82
N SER A 7 -1.37 -5.38 -52.75
CA SER A 7 -0.59 -5.97 -51.67
C SER A 7 0.92 -5.70 -51.79
N PRO A 8 1.68 -5.64 -50.67
CA PRO A 8 3.14 -5.53 -50.70
C PRO A 8 3.84 -6.88 -51.01
N PRO A 9 5.09 -6.87 -51.51
CA PRO A 9 5.82 -8.07 -51.92
C PRO A 9 6.45 -8.84 -50.75
N ALA A 10 6.69 -10.14 -50.97
CA ALA A 10 7.29 -11.05 -50.00
C ALA A 10 8.82 -10.89 -49.90
N VAL A 11 9.37 -11.11 -48.70
CA VAL A 11 10.82 -11.11 -48.42
C VAL A 11 11.36 -12.53 -48.44
N VAL A 12 12.49 -12.73 -49.12
CA VAL A 12 13.20 -14.02 -49.26
C VAL A 12 14.27 -14.13 -48.17
N PRO A 13 14.46 -15.30 -47.51
CA PRO A 13 15.53 -15.49 -46.54
C PRO A 13 16.88 -15.73 -47.23
N GLU A 14 17.91 -15.02 -46.77
CA GLU A 14 19.29 -15.13 -47.28
C GLU A 14 20.08 -16.22 -46.54
N ILE A 15 20.86 -17.01 -47.29
CA ILE A 15 21.60 -18.18 -46.79
C ILE A 15 23.09 -17.81 -46.66
N VAL A 16 23.71 -18.13 -45.52
CA VAL A 16 25.16 -17.99 -45.29
C VAL A 16 25.75 -19.36 -44.93
N PRO A 17 26.88 -19.80 -45.55
CA PRO A 17 27.29 -21.21 -45.55
C PRO A 17 28.24 -21.63 -44.43
N GLU A 18 28.22 -22.93 -44.12
CA GLU A 18 29.19 -23.62 -43.27
C GLU A 18 30.63 -23.60 -43.84
N ARG A 19 31.63 -23.69 -42.96
CA ARG A 19 32.92 -24.34 -43.27
C ARG A 19 33.42 -25.19 -42.10
N GLN A 20 34.00 -26.33 -42.46
CA GLN A 20 34.42 -27.40 -41.56
C GLN A 20 35.81 -27.17 -40.95
N ALA A 21 36.13 -28.04 -39.99
CA ALA A 21 37.38 -28.10 -39.25
C ALA A 21 38.59 -28.52 -40.09
N ASP A 22 39.78 -28.30 -39.53
CA ASP A 22 40.95 -29.15 -39.77
C ASP A 22 41.71 -29.40 -38.45
N SER A 23 42.30 -30.59 -38.34
CA SER A 23 42.88 -31.14 -37.10
C SER A 23 44.40 -31.25 -37.13
N VAL A 24 45.10 -31.01 -36.00
CA VAL A 24 46.50 -31.45 -35.80
C VAL A 24 46.75 -31.95 -34.38
N VAL A 25 47.58 -33.00 -34.27
CA VAL A 25 47.95 -33.79 -33.07
C VAL A 25 49.43 -34.25 -33.24
N LEU A 26 50.24 -34.69 -32.28
CA LEU A 26 50.07 -35.10 -30.87
C LEU A 26 51.44 -35.13 -30.14
N SER A 27 51.68 -34.39 -29.04
CA SER A 27 52.75 -34.80 -28.08
C SER A 27 52.72 -34.16 -26.68
N LEU A 28 52.16 -34.90 -25.72
CA LEU A 28 52.73 -35.28 -24.42
C LEU A 28 53.80 -34.39 -23.73
N SER A 29 53.50 -33.93 -22.51
CA SER A 29 54.43 -33.88 -21.35
C SER A 29 53.64 -33.77 -20.04
N ASN A 30 53.99 -34.57 -19.02
CA ASN A 30 53.33 -34.59 -17.69
C ASN A 30 53.96 -33.57 -16.69
N PRO A 31 53.26 -33.19 -15.61
CA PRO A 31 53.58 -31.99 -14.82
C PRO A 31 54.41 -32.25 -13.54
N PRO A 32 55.03 -31.20 -12.94
CA PRO A 32 55.42 -31.17 -11.53
C PRO A 32 54.27 -30.68 -10.62
N PRO A 33 54.28 -30.98 -9.30
CA PRO A 33 53.15 -30.71 -8.43
C PRO A 33 53.13 -29.31 -7.77
N SER A 34 51.91 -28.78 -7.68
CA SER A 34 51.36 -27.84 -6.67
C SER A 34 52.29 -27.05 -5.74
N THR A 35 52.19 -25.71 -5.84
CA THR A 35 52.09 -24.83 -4.66
C THR A 35 50.90 -23.89 -4.85
N HIS A 36 50.04 -23.77 -3.84
CA HIS A 36 48.87 -22.87 -3.88
C HIS A 36 49.30 -21.42 -3.67
N GLU A 37 48.96 -20.54 -4.60
CA GLU A 37 48.76 -19.12 -4.30
C GLU A 37 47.58 -18.58 -5.12
N GLN A 38 46.49 -18.22 -4.44
CA GLN A 38 45.27 -17.74 -5.09
C GLN A 38 45.47 -16.29 -5.53
N ARG A 39 45.42 -16.02 -6.84
CA ARG A 39 45.22 -14.67 -7.38
C ARG A 39 43.82 -14.55 -7.95
N GLU A 40 43.02 -13.75 -7.28
CA GLU A 40 41.64 -13.44 -7.64
C GLU A 40 41.62 -12.52 -8.88
N VAL A 41 40.89 -12.92 -9.92
CA VAL A 41 40.74 -12.13 -11.16
C VAL A 41 39.51 -11.25 -11.03
N THR A 42 39.71 -9.94 -11.05
CA THR A 42 38.64 -8.94 -10.91
C THR A 42 37.78 -8.84 -12.18
N PHE A 43 36.60 -9.44 -12.12
CA PHE A 43 35.54 -9.15 -13.09
C PHE A 43 34.97 -7.74 -12.85
N HIS A 44 34.84 -6.97 -13.92
CA HIS A 44 34.26 -5.62 -13.87
C HIS A 44 32.73 -5.71 -13.96
N ASP A 45 32.05 -5.70 -12.81
CA ASP A 45 30.59 -5.64 -12.76
C ASP A 45 30.06 -4.24 -13.09
N HIS A 46 29.67 -4.04 -14.35
CA HIS A 46 28.80 -2.94 -14.75
C HIS A 46 27.35 -3.27 -14.41
N ASN A 47 26.89 -2.93 -13.19
CA ASN A 47 25.51 -2.51 -12.91
C ASN A 47 25.34 -2.03 -11.46
N ASN A 48 25.39 -0.71 -11.25
CA ASN A 48 25.09 -0.10 -9.95
C ASN A 48 23.95 0.93 -10.08
N LEU A 49 22.72 0.43 -10.14
CA LEU A 49 21.48 1.19 -9.98
C LEU A 49 20.74 0.70 -8.73
N GLY A 50 21.39 0.88 -7.57
CA GLY A 50 20.88 0.41 -6.28
C GLY A 50 19.66 1.18 -5.79
N HIS A 51 18.47 0.77 -6.22
CA HIS A 51 17.22 1.20 -5.60
C HIS A 51 17.15 0.66 -4.16
N GLY A 52 16.67 1.50 -3.24
CA GLY A 52 16.38 1.10 -1.86
C GLY A 52 15.11 0.23 -1.77
N ALA A 53 14.84 -0.27 -0.57
CA ALA A 53 13.48 -0.69 -0.26
C ALA A 53 12.56 0.55 -0.33
N MET A 54 11.33 0.39 -0.80
CA MET A 54 10.32 1.45 -0.76
C MET A 54 10.07 1.88 0.68
N GLU A 55 10.12 3.17 0.95
CA GLU A 55 9.75 3.76 2.23
C GLU A 55 8.38 4.42 2.17
N PHE A 56 7.78 4.57 3.36
CA PHE A 56 6.46 5.16 3.53
C PHE A 56 6.55 6.49 4.27
N TYR A 57 5.75 7.46 3.83
CA TYR A 57 5.70 8.78 4.45
C TYR A 57 4.25 9.23 4.65
N TRP A 58 4.01 10.08 5.65
CA TRP A 58 2.77 10.83 5.79
C TRP A 58 3.07 12.30 5.56
N VAL A 59 2.23 13.02 4.82
CA VAL A 59 2.36 14.47 4.63
C VAL A 59 1.07 15.23 4.95
N ASN A 60 1.20 16.28 5.76
CA ASN A 60 0.12 17.23 6.05
C ASN A 60 0.17 18.38 5.04
N VAL A 61 -0.59 18.26 3.96
CA VAL A 61 -0.52 19.20 2.83
C VAL A 61 -1.31 20.49 3.04
N GLY A 62 -2.22 20.55 4.03
CA GLY A 62 -2.80 21.80 4.55
C GLY A 62 -3.21 22.82 3.49
N LEU A 63 -2.79 24.09 3.66
CA LEU A 63 -3.05 25.17 2.70
C LEU A 63 -2.37 24.99 1.33
N THR A 64 -1.41 24.07 1.22
CA THR A 64 -0.65 23.80 -0.02
C THR A 64 -1.28 22.72 -0.89
N ILE A 65 -2.43 22.14 -0.51
CA ILE A 65 -3.11 21.08 -1.27
C ILE A 65 -3.32 21.43 -2.74
N SER A 66 -3.69 22.67 -3.06
CA SER A 66 -3.88 23.11 -4.45
C SER A 66 -2.58 23.11 -5.27
N GLU A 67 -1.44 23.37 -4.64
CA GLU A 67 -0.11 23.29 -5.28
C GLU A 67 0.24 21.83 -5.60
N VAL A 68 -0.04 20.93 -4.65
CA VAL A 68 0.24 19.49 -4.80
C VAL A 68 -0.64 18.90 -5.90
N LEU A 69 -1.95 19.14 -5.86
CA LEU A 69 -2.92 18.59 -6.82
C LEU A 69 -2.78 19.14 -8.25
N SER A 70 -2.24 20.36 -8.44
CA SER A 70 -2.07 20.97 -9.76
C SER A 70 -0.64 20.88 -10.31
N GLY A 71 0.35 20.83 -9.42
CA GLY A 71 1.78 20.81 -9.77
C GLY A 71 2.45 19.45 -9.67
N ASN A 72 1.79 18.43 -9.09
CA ASN A 72 2.33 17.08 -8.91
C ASN A 72 3.69 17.05 -8.16
N PHE A 73 3.79 17.81 -7.06
CA PHE A 73 5.01 17.84 -6.23
C PHE A 73 4.73 18.08 -4.74
N LEU A 74 5.69 17.69 -3.89
CA LEU A 74 5.80 18.12 -2.51
C LEU A 74 7.07 18.97 -2.34
N TRP A 75 7.06 19.95 -1.43
CA TRP A 75 8.22 20.82 -1.18
C TRP A 75 8.27 21.31 0.28
N ALA A 76 9.47 21.25 0.87
CA ALA A 76 9.80 21.82 2.17
C ALA A 76 11.13 22.59 2.12
N PRO A 77 11.31 23.67 2.91
CA PRO A 77 12.59 24.37 2.98
C PRO A 77 13.68 23.49 3.62
N GLU A 78 14.94 23.72 3.25
CA GLU A 78 16.09 22.97 3.81
C GLU A 78 16.32 23.26 5.30
N HIS A 79 15.96 24.46 5.76
CA HIS A 79 16.13 24.91 7.14
C HIS A 79 15.19 26.10 7.45
N THR A 80 15.09 26.45 8.73
CA THR A 80 14.56 27.74 9.21
C THR A 80 15.68 28.55 9.87
N VAL A 81 15.47 29.85 10.02
CA VAL A 81 16.35 30.75 10.77
C VAL A 81 15.56 31.30 11.95
N THR A 82 16.11 31.21 13.16
CA THR A 82 15.47 31.78 14.36
C THR A 82 15.50 33.31 14.33
N GLN A 83 14.69 33.97 15.17
CA GLN A 83 14.77 35.43 15.37
C GLN A 83 16.17 35.92 15.80
N SER A 84 17.00 35.03 16.37
CA SER A 84 18.39 35.28 16.72
C SER A 84 19.41 35.01 15.59
N GLY A 85 18.95 34.74 14.37
CA GLY A 85 19.81 34.48 13.20
C GLY A 85 20.43 33.08 13.16
N LYS A 86 20.01 32.14 14.02
CA LYS A 86 20.56 30.79 14.05
C LYS A 86 19.83 29.87 13.07
N VAL A 87 20.57 29.20 12.20
CA VAL A 87 20.04 28.14 11.33
C VAL A 87 19.61 26.93 12.16
N GLN A 88 18.43 26.39 11.85
CA GLN A 88 17.85 25.21 12.48
C GLN A 88 17.22 24.31 11.42
N HIS A 89 17.59 23.03 11.43
CA HIS A 89 16.89 21.99 10.67
C HIS A 89 15.70 21.46 11.46
N LEU A 90 14.63 21.10 10.74
CA LEU A 90 13.43 20.49 11.32
C LEU A 90 13.24 19.13 10.65
N GLU A 91 13.23 18.07 11.46
CA GLU A 91 13.20 16.68 11.00
C GLU A 91 12.05 16.39 10.00
N HIS A 92 10.89 17.03 10.22
CA HIS A 92 9.73 16.90 9.35
C HIS A 92 9.84 17.62 7.99
N TRP A 93 10.90 18.38 7.76
CA TRP A 93 11.31 18.91 6.46
C TRP A 93 12.48 18.11 5.89
N ASP A 94 13.43 17.72 6.73
CA ASP A 94 14.55 16.86 6.35
C ASP A 94 14.06 15.52 5.76
N ASN A 95 12.89 15.02 6.19
CA ASN A 95 12.23 13.87 5.59
C ASN A 95 11.93 14.02 4.10
N VAL A 96 11.62 15.22 3.60
CA VAL A 96 11.37 15.45 2.17
C VAL A 96 12.63 15.16 1.36
N ALA A 97 13.81 15.52 1.87
CA ALA A 97 15.12 15.23 1.25
C ALA A 97 15.46 13.73 1.18
N LYS A 98 14.82 12.90 2.02
CA LYS A 98 15.08 11.46 2.10
C LYS A 98 14.28 10.65 1.07
N VAL A 99 13.17 11.20 0.55
CA VAL A 99 12.25 10.50 -0.37
C VAL A 99 12.98 10.06 -1.64
N LYS A 100 12.73 8.81 -2.05
CA LYS A 100 13.31 8.13 -3.21
C LYS A 100 12.27 7.76 -4.25
N ALA A 101 12.71 7.60 -5.49
CA ALA A 101 11.85 7.14 -6.57
C ALA A 101 11.16 5.81 -6.21
N GLY A 102 9.83 5.80 -6.27
CA GLY A 102 8.98 4.66 -5.90
C GLY A 102 8.38 4.71 -4.49
N ASP A 103 8.86 5.59 -3.60
CA ASP A 103 8.30 5.75 -2.24
C ASP A 103 6.83 6.21 -2.27
N LEU A 104 6.06 5.82 -1.24
CA LEU A 104 4.63 6.12 -1.13
C LEU A 104 4.35 7.08 0.02
N ILE A 105 3.61 8.15 -0.29
CA ILE A 105 3.33 9.25 0.63
C ILE A 105 1.81 9.43 0.80
N PHE A 106 1.29 9.25 2.00
CA PHE A 106 -0.12 9.45 2.34
C PHE A 106 -0.42 10.94 2.55
N CYS A 107 -1.24 11.53 1.67
CA CYS A 107 -1.54 12.97 1.69
C CYS A 107 -2.75 13.29 2.55
N CYS A 108 -2.52 13.79 3.76
CA CYS A 108 -3.55 14.24 4.69
C CYS A 108 -3.94 15.71 4.45
N HIS A 109 -5.22 15.94 4.19
CA HIS A 109 -5.84 17.27 4.08
C HIS A 109 -7.23 17.28 4.74
N SER A 110 -7.60 18.37 5.43
CA SER A 110 -8.90 18.49 6.13
C SER A 110 -9.29 17.25 6.94
N GLN A 111 -8.36 16.72 7.75
CA GLN A 111 -8.55 15.54 8.62
C GLN A 111 -8.83 14.22 7.88
N ARG A 112 -8.49 14.12 6.59
CA ARG A 112 -8.56 12.86 5.83
C ARG A 112 -7.35 12.65 4.94
N ILE A 113 -6.92 11.41 4.78
CA ILE A 113 -6.09 11.02 3.64
C ILE A 113 -7.05 10.88 2.46
N SER A 114 -6.86 11.71 1.42
CA SER A 114 -7.65 11.63 0.18
C SER A 114 -6.84 11.18 -1.02
N HIS A 115 -5.51 11.25 -0.94
CA HIS A 115 -4.60 10.84 -2.02
C HIS A 115 -3.42 10.06 -1.46
N ILE A 116 -2.88 9.16 -2.27
CA ILE A 116 -1.55 8.59 -2.09
C ILE A 116 -0.70 9.10 -3.24
N ALA A 117 0.42 9.74 -2.91
CA ALA A 117 1.41 10.20 -3.86
C ALA A 117 2.51 9.13 -3.99
N LYS A 118 2.91 8.81 -5.22
CA LYS A 118 4.07 7.97 -5.51
C LYS A 118 5.19 8.84 -6.05
N ALA A 119 6.36 8.82 -5.41
CA ALA A 119 7.52 9.56 -5.88
C ALA A 119 7.98 9.06 -7.26
N THR A 120 8.05 9.96 -8.24
CA THR A 120 8.49 9.63 -9.61
C THR A 120 10.00 9.74 -9.78
N ALA A 121 10.65 10.50 -8.90
CA ALA A 121 12.10 10.68 -8.82
C ALA A 121 12.57 10.76 -7.37
N ASP A 122 13.88 10.65 -7.16
CA ASP A 122 14.53 11.04 -5.90
C ASP A 122 14.30 12.52 -5.59
N SER A 123 14.21 12.86 -4.30
CA SER A 123 14.15 14.27 -3.90
C SER A 123 15.42 15.05 -4.29
N TYR A 124 15.23 16.30 -4.70
CA TYR A 124 16.28 17.21 -5.17
C TYR A 124 16.11 18.63 -4.61
N SER A 125 17.20 19.38 -4.49
CA SER A 125 17.14 20.79 -4.08
C SER A 125 16.54 21.65 -5.20
N ALA A 126 15.58 22.49 -4.84
CA ALA A 126 14.78 23.32 -5.74
C ALA A 126 14.40 24.65 -5.05
N PRO A 127 14.24 25.75 -5.82
CA PRO A 127 13.79 27.02 -5.27
C PRO A 127 12.36 26.92 -4.69
N ARG A 128 12.04 27.80 -3.74
CA ARG A 128 10.69 27.93 -3.18
C ARG A 128 9.63 28.10 -4.30
N PRO A 129 8.51 27.35 -4.27
CA PRO A 129 7.42 27.51 -5.24
C PRO A 129 6.87 28.95 -5.28
N PRO A 130 6.65 29.55 -6.47
CA PRO A 130 6.18 30.94 -6.60
C PRO A 130 4.83 31.24 -5.93
N SER A 131 4.00 30.22 -5.73
CA SER A 131 2.69 30.30 -5.10
C SER A 131 2.74 30.50 -3.58
N ARG A 132 3.89 30.25 -2.92
CA ARG A 132 4.04 30.41 -1.46
C ARG A 132 4.44 31.84 -1.10
N SER A 133 3.45 32.63 -0.71
CA SER A 133 3.62 34.03 -0.32
C SER A 133 4.30 34.22 1.04
N PHE A 134 5.63 34.17 1.10
CA PHE A 134 6.44 34.85 2.12
C PHE A 134 7.81 35.26 1.56
N SER A 135 8.13 36.55 1.68
CA SER A 135 9.29 37.19 1.06
C SER A 135 10.53 37.19 1.96
N GLU A 136 11.07 36.02 2.24
CA GLU A 136 12.45 35.90 2.73
C GLU A 136 13.34 35.40 1.58
N TRP A 137 14.39 36.16 1.27
CA TRP A 137 15.28 35.98 0.13
C TRP A 137 15.84 34.55 0.03
N ASN A 138 15.76 33.95 -1.16
CA ASN A 138 16.56 32.79 -1.59
C ASN A 138 16.60 31.56 -0.65
N ALA A 139 15.50 31.18 0.01
CA ALA A 139 15.44 29.88 0.67
C ALA A 139 15.34 28.73 -0.36
N GLY A 140 16.40 27.94 -0.46
CA GLY A 140 16.37 26.62 -1.08
C GLY A 140 15.52 25.64 -0.27
N GLY A 141 15.05 24.59 -0.91
CA GLY A 141 14.26 23.54 -0.28
C GLY A 141 14.31 22.24 -1.07
N ASN A 142 13.87 21.16 -0.45
CA ASN A 142 13.81 19.86 -1.08
C ASN A 142 12.45 19.71 -1.77
N ARG A 143 12.47 19.32 -3.05
CA ARG A 143 11.31 18.97 -3.87
C ARG A 143 11.30 17.47 -4.12
N VAL A 144 10.12 16.87 -4.18
CA VAL A 144 9.91 15.57 -4.82
C VAL A 144 8.71 15.69 -5.76
N ASP A 145 8.90 15.25 -7.01
CA ASP A 145 7.82 15.14 -8.00
C ASP A 145 7.09 13.81 -7.80
N VAL A 146 5.76 13.82 -7.94
CA VAL A 146 4.89 12.71 -7.55
C VAL A 146 3.73 12.48 -8.51
N ASP A 147 3.39 11.22 -8.74
CA ASP A 147 2.11 10.85 -9.33
C ASP A 147 1.07 10.70 -8.23
N LEU A 148 -0.13 11.28 -8.41
CA LEU A 148 -1.19 11.29 -7.40
C LEU A 148 -2.30 10.29 -7.74
N VAL A 149 -2.62 9.44 -6.76
CA VAL A 149 -3.75 8.50 -6.82
C VAL A 149 -4.83 8.97 -5.86
N GLU A 150 -5.99 9.36 -6.37
CA GLU A 150 -7.16 9.71 -5.55
C GLU A 150 -7.80 8.45 -4.92
N LEU A 151 -8.09 8.53 -3.62
CA LEU A 151 -8.71 7.45 -2.87
C LEU A 151 -10.23 7.43 -3.08
N LYS A 152 -10.74 6.37 -3.71
CA LYS A 152 -12.19 6.10 -3.83
C LYS A 152 -12.92 6.06 -2.48
N THR A 153 -12.23 5.68 -1.42
CA THR A 153 -12.71 5.77 -0.03
C THR A 153 -11.66 6.52 0.79
N PRO A 154 -11.81 7.83 1.00
CA PRO A 154 -10.89 8.61 1.83
C PRO A 154 -10.87 8.08 3.27
N LEU A 155 -9.67 8.00 3.86
CA LEU A 155 -9.50 7.61 5.26
C LEU A 155 -9.64 8.83 6.16
N PHE A 156 -10.61 8.83 7.06
CA PHE A 156 -10.68 9.87 8.07
C PHE A 156 -9.64 9.60 9.15
N ARG A 157 -8.86 10.63 9.45
CA ARG A 157 -7.83 10.64 10.48
C ARG A 157 -8.34 10.06 11.81
N ASP A 158 -9.54 10.46 12.22
CA ASP A 158 -10.12 10.08 13.51
C ASP A 158 -10.56 8.60 13.55
N GLU A 159 -10.83 7.97 12.39
CA GLU A 159 -11.15 6.54 12.29
C GLU A 159 -9.90 5.66 12.50
N ILE A 160 -8.70 6.19 12.20
CA ILE A 160 -7.42 5.47 12.29
C ILE A 160 -6.56 5.89 13.50
N ALA A 161 -6.81 7.07 14.08
CA ALA A 161 -5.93 7.70 15.08
C ALA A 161 -5.59 6.78 16.27
N HIS A 162 -6.59 6.15 16.88
CA HIS A 162 -6.39 5.30 18.06
C HIS A 162 -5.46 4.11 17.78
N GLU A 163 -5.71 3.37 16.70
CA GLU A 163 -4.90 2.23 16.28
C GLU A 163 -3.50 2.66 15.84
N PHE A 164 -3.38 3.80 15.16
CA PHE A 164 -2.10 4.34 14.72
C PHE A 164 -1.21 4.73 15.90
N ILE A 165 -1.77 5.48 16.87
CA ILE A 165 -1.10 5.86 18.12
C ILE A 165 -0.63 4.61 18.88
N SER A 166 -1.49 3.61 19.04
CA SER A 166 -1.20 2.43 19.86
C SER A 166 -0.14 1.48 19.28
N ARG A 167 0.26 1.63 18.00
CA ARG A 167 1.05 0.62 17.29
C ARG A 167 2.22 1.13 16.47
N PHE A 168 2.15 2.37 16.00
CA PHE A 168 3.06 2.87 14.96
C PHE A 168 3.66 4.24 15.29
N ASP A 169 2.98 5.05 16.11
CA ASP A 169 3.37 6.46 16.25
C ASP A 169 4.70 6.63 16.98
N ASP A 170 5.04 5.75 17.93
CA ASP A 170 6.34 5.73 18.62
C ASP A 170 7.53 5.44 17.66
N ASP A 171 7.29 4.71 16.57
CA ASP A 171 8.29 4.40 15.53
C ASP A 171 8.20 5.37 14.31
N ALA A 172 7.16 6.22 14.25
CA ALA A 172 7.02 7.24 13.21
C ALA A 172 7.92 8.45 13.52
N THR A 173 8.61 8.95 12.50
CA THR A 173 9.70 9.93 12.68
C THR A 173 9.44 11.22 11.89
N PRO A 174 9.02 12.34 12.53
CA PRO A 174 8.54 12.42 13.91
C PRO A 174 7.10 11.91 14.06
N SER A 175 6.75 11.46 15.26
CA SER A 175 5.40 10.99 15.65
C SER A 175 4.30 11.96 15.19
N LEU A 176 3.26 11.44 14.55
CA LEU A 176 2.17 12.19 13.91
C LEU A 176 1.13 12.70 14.90
N PHE A 177 0.90 11.99 16.00
CA PHE A 177 -0.23 12.21 16.88
C PHE A 177 0.20 12.74 18.26
N THR A 178 -0.64 13.57 18.86
CA THR A 178 -0.53 13.90 20.29
C THR A 178 -1.16 12.80 21.13
N SER A 179 -0.83 12.74 22.42
CA SER A 179 -1.47 11.85 23.39
C SER A 179 -2.99 12.08 23.52
N ALA A 180 -3.49 13.26 23.16
CA ALA A 180 -4.92 13.57 23.09
C ALA A 180 -5.58 13.10 21.78
N GLY A 181 -4.85 12.40 20.91
CA GLY A 181 -5.36 11.98 19.62
C GLY A 181 -5.65 13.15 18.67
N THR A 182 -4.85 14.22 18.70
CA THR A 182 -4.87 15.32 17.69
C THR A 182 -3.64 15.25 16.77
N LEU A 183 -3.70 15.79 15.55
CA LEU A 183 -2.57 15.73 14.60
C LEU A 183 -1.56 16.82 14.93
N LYS A 184 -0.28 16.48 15.01
CA LYS A 184 0.79 17.47 15.18
C LYS A 184 0.92 18.34 13.93
N GLN A 185 1.28 19.61 14.15
CA GLN A 185 1.53 20.58 13.08
C GLN A 185 2.94 20.40 12.50
N ILE A 186 3.19 19.22 11.93
CA ILE A 186 4.43 18.86 11.21
C ILE A 186 4.13 18.70 9.73
N TYR A 187 5.13 18.88 8.85
CA TYR A 187 4.91 18.72 7.40
C TYR A 187 4.92 17.24 6.96
N MET A 188 6.05 16.54 7.13
CA MET A 188 6.20 15.14 6.70
C MET A 188 6.79 14.25 7.81
N ALA A 189 6.20 13.07 8.03
CA ALA A 189 6.78 12.01 8.85
C ALA A 189 7.21 10.83 7.98
N HIS A 190 8.35 10.23 8.27
CA HIS A 190 8.67 8.86 7.83
C HIS A 190 7.89 7.88 8.70
N LEU A 191 7.38 6.81 8.09
CA LEU A 191 6.53 5.81 8.74
C LEU A 191 7.22 4.45 8.82
N PRO A 192 7.01 3.67 9.89
CA PRO A 192 7.39 2.27 9.89
C PRO A 192 6.58 1.50 8.83
N GLN A 193 7.19 0.44 8.32
CA GLN A 193 6.73 -0.28 7.13
C GLN A 193 5.34 -0.94 7.29
N ASP A 194 5.01 -1.36 8.51
CA ASP A 194 3.70 -1.93 8.85
C ASP A 194 2.60 -0.88 9.01
N ALA A 195 2.95 0.37 9.37
CA ALA A 195 2.03 1.51 9.29
C ALA A 195 1.69 1.87 7.83
N GLY A 196 2.69 1.81 6.93
CA GLY A 196 2.48 1.95 5.49
C GLY A 196 1.51 0.90 4.95
N GLY A 197 1.76 -0.38 5.25
CA GLY A 197 0.86 -1.49 4.90
C GLY A 197 -0.56 -1.31 5.46
N TYR A 198 -0.68 -0.89 6.73
CA TYR A 198 -1.97 -0.61 7.37
C TYR A 198 -2.77 0.49 6.66
N LEU A 199 -2.12 1.59 6.23
CA LEU A 199 -2.80 2.67 5.52
C LEU A 199 -3.19 2.29 4.08
N LEU A 200 -2.40 1.46 3.39
CA LEU A 200 -2.77 0.88 2.09
C LEU A 200 -3.99 -0.06 2.20
N GLU A 201 -4.03 -0.87 3.27
CA GLU A 201 -5.15 -1.78 3.56
C GLU A 201 -6.43 -0.99 3.87
N ALA A 202 -6.36 -0.06 4.82
CA ALA A 202 -7.50 0.72 5.25
C ALA A 202 -8.09 1.57 4.10
N SER A 203 -7.24 2.10 3.21
CA SER A 203 -7.67 2.84 2.01
C SER A 203 -8.13 1.95 0.85
N GLN A 204 -8.01 0.61 0.99
CA GLN A 204 -8.34 -0.39 -0.01
C GLN A 204 -7.55 -0.20 -1.33
N THR A 205 -6.27 0.15 -1.23
CA THR A 205 -5.39 0.44 -2.39
C THR A 205 -4.24 -0.55 -2.60
N ILE A 206 -4.14 -1.61 -1.79
CA ILE A 206 -3.07 -2.63 -1.92
C ILE A 206 -2.91 -3.10 -3.37
N GLU A 207 -4.01 -3.48 -4.04
CA GLU A 207 -4.01 -3.97 -5.43
C GLU A 207 -3.48 -2.92 -6.44
N HIS A 208 -3.68 -1.62 -6.17
CA HIS A 208 -3.22 -0.56 -7.07
C HIS A 208 -1.71 -0.31 -6.98
N PHE A 209 -1.10 -0.62 -5.83
CA PHE A 209 0.33 -0.45 -5.60
C PHE A 209 1.11 -1.77 -5.63
N GLU A 210 0.46 -2.92 -5.87
CA GLU A 210 1.07 -4.26 -5.83
C GLU A 210 2.34 -4.36 -6.70
N ASP A 211 2.29 -3.91 -7.96
CA ASP A 211 3.46 -3.92 -8.85
C ASP A 211 4.63 -3.10 -8.30
N THR A 212 4.35 -1.97 -7.63
CA THR A 212 5.40 -1.11 -7.06
C THR A 212 5.98 -1.75 -5.80
N LEU A 213 5.13 -2.34 -4.95
CA LEU A 213 5.53 -3.09 -3.75
C LEU A 213 6.37 -4.33 -4.10
N ILE A 214 6.07 -4.99 -5.23
CA ILE A 214 6.84 -6.13 -5.75
C ILE A 214 8.18 -5.66 -6.33
N ALA A 215 8.19 -4.60 -7.14
CA ALA A 215 9.41 -4.08 -7.77
C ALA A 215 10.48 -3.68 -6.74
N SER A 216 10.09 -3.04 -5.64
CA SER A 216 11.00 -2.66 -4.54
C SER A 216 11.51 -3.83 -3.70
N GLY A 217 11.04 -5.05 -3.96
CA GLY A 217 11.62 -6.30 -3.42
C GLY A 217 12.75 -6.89 -4.28
N GLY A 218 13.06 -6.28 -5.44
CA GLY A 218 14.02 -6.77 -6.42
C GLY A 218 15.46 -6.30 -6.21
N ASN A 219 16.36 -7.26 -5.96
CA ASN A 219 17.83 -7.18 -6.01
C ASN A 219 18.58 -6.28 -5.00
N GLY A 220 19.44 -6.94 -4.22
CA GLY A 220 20.79 -6.43 -3.94
C GLY A 220 21.05 -5.77 -2.58
N LYS A 221 20.04 -5.20 -1.91
CA LYS A 221 20.17 -4.76 -0.51
C LYS A 221 19.10 -5.42 0.37
N LYS A 222 19.47 -5.73 1.62
CA LYS A 222 18.56 -6.33 2.59
C LYS A 222 17.41 -5.37 2.91
N VAL A 223 16.31 -5.48 2.16
CA VAL A 223 14.96 -5.24 2.71
C VAL A 223 14.94 -5.88 4.09
N SER A 224 14.64 -5.11 5.14
CA SER A 224 14.80 -5.62 6.50
C SER A 224 14.01 -6.92 6.64
N LYS A 225 14.56 -7.90 7.37
CA LYS A 225 13.87 -9.19 7.57
C LYS A 225 12.47 -8.94 8.13
N THR A 226 12.32 -7.94 9.01
CA THR A 226 11.04 -7.45 9.53
C THR A 226 10.11 -6.91 8.45
N THR A 227 10.59 -6.12 7.49
CA THR A 227 9.80 -5.57 6.37
C THR A 227 9.28 -6.69 5.48
N ARG A 228 10.17 -7.60 5.05
CA ARG A 228 9.75 -8.77 4.26
C ARG A 228 8.83 -9.67 5.07
N ASP A 229 9.12 -9.95 6.33
CA ASP A 229 8.29 -10.81 7.18
C ASP A 229 6.93 -10.15 7.51
N ALA A 230 6.83 -8.83 7.63
CA ALA A 230 5.58 -8.12 7.87
C ALA A 230 4.72 -8.07 6.60
N ILE A 231 5.30 -7.71 5.45
CA ILE A 231 4.61 -7.72 4.15
C ILE A 231 4.23 -9.16 3.76
N VAL A 232 5.10 -10.14 4.00
CA VAL A 232 4.77 -11.57 3.78
C VAL A 232 3.75 -12.06 4.81
N LYS A 233 3.76 -11.65 6.09
CA LYS A 233 2.70 -12.00 7.05
C LYS A 233 1.38 -11.32 6.75
N ALA A 234 1.36 -10.11 6.21
CA ALA A 234 0.15 -9.46 5.72
C ALA A 234 -0.37 -10.19 4.48
N ARG A 235 0.47 -10.41 3.46
CA ARG A 235 0.13 -11.11 2.21
C ARG A 235 -0.30 -12.58 2.44
N VAL A 236 0.47 -13.34 3.22
CA VAL A 236 0.15 -14.73 3.57
C VAL A 236 -0.99 -14.77 4.59
N GLY A 237 -1.09 -13.82 5.52
CA GLY A 237 -2.17 -13.73 6.50
C GLY A 237 -3.51 -13.44 5.85
N GLN A 238 -3.61 -12.40 5.02
CA GLN A 238 -4.80 -12.09 4.21
C GLN A 238 -5.09 -13.18 3.18
N GLY A 239 -4.08 -13.69 2.46
CA GLY A 239 -4.24 -14.77 1.49
C GLY A 239 -4.75 -16.06 2.14
N LYS A 240 -4.20 -16.42 3.30
CA LYS A 240 -4.65 -17.55 4.13
C LYS A 240 -6.04 -17.31 4.69
N PHE A 241 -6.31 -16.13 5.26
CA PHE A 241 -7.63 -15.76 5.79
C PHE A 241 -8.70 -15.85 4.69
N ARG A 242 -8.44 -15.27 3.51
CA ARG A 242 -9.31 -15.39 2.33
C ARG A 242 -9.49 -16.84 1.90
N ALA A 243 -8.43 -17.64 1.83
CA ALA A 243 -8.51 -19.06 1.46
C ALA A 243 -9.28 -19.89 2.50
N ASP A 244 -9.07 -19.64 3.79
CA ASP A 244 -9.76 -20.31 4.89
C ASP A 244 -11.24 -19.90 4.95
N LEU A 245 -11.59 -18.64 4.60
CA LEU A 245 -12.97 -18.20 4.41
C LEU A 245 -13.62 -18.82 3.16
N LEU A 246 -12.95 -18.83 2.01
CA LEU A 246 -13.40 -19.51 0.78
C LEU A 246 -13.73 -20.98 1.08
N LYS A 247 -12.82 -21.69 1.75
CA LYS A 247 -13.03 -23.07 2.20
C LYS A 247 -14.18 -23.21 3.20
N ARG A 248 -14.26 -22.33 4.21
CA ARG A 248 -15.29 -22.34 5.27
C ARG A 248 -16.70 -22.13 4.74
N TRP A 249 -16.84 -21.28 3.73
CA TRP A 249 -18.10 -20.85 3.13
C TRP A 249 -18.38 -21.53 1.78
N ASN A 250 -17.61 -22.57 1.42
CA ASN A 250 -17.77 -23.35 0.19
C ASN A 250 -17.81 -22.46 -1.08
N ASN A 251 -16.89 -21.49 -1.16
CA ASN A 251 -16.78 -20.51 -2.24
C ASN A 251 -18.04 -19.66 -2.48
N GLN A 252 -18.90 -19.49 -1.46
CA GLN A 252 -20.15 -18.73 -1.56
C GLN A 252 -20.24 -17.60 -0.53
N CYS A 253 -20.89 -16.49 -0.90
CA CYS A 253 -21.26 -15.45 0.05
C CYS A 253 -22.08 -16.04 1.22
N SER A 254 -21.70 -15.70 2.45
CA SER A 254 -22.29 -16.19 3.70
C SER A 254 -23.77 -15.82 3.87
N LEU A 255 -24.21 -14.72 3.24
CA LEU A 255 -25.60 -14.29 3.19
C LEU A 255 -26.25 -14.68 1.85
N THR A 256 -25.81 -14.07 0.74
CA THR A 256 -26.50 -14.15 -0.55
C THR A 256 -26.30 -15.47 -1.30
N GLY A 257 -25.26 -16.24 -0.99
CA GLY A 257 -24.90 -17.45 -1.72
C GLY A 257 -24.20 -17.23 -3.06
N LEU A 258 -23.89 -15.98 -3.45
CA LEU A 258 -23.11 -15.66 -4.65
C LEU A 258 -21.84 -16.51 -4.71
N SER A 259 -21.64 -17.29 -5.78
CA SER A 259 -20.56 -18.28 -5.91
C SER A 259 -19.40 -17.86 -6.83
N ASN A 260 -19.48 -16.70 -7.48
CA ASN A 260 -18.35 -16.16 -8.23
C ASN A 260 -17.33 -15.58 -7.25
N THR A 261 -16.24 -16.30 -7.02
CA THR A 261 -15.19 -15.97 -6.05
C THR A 261 -14.50 -14.64 -6.31
N ASP A 262 -14.46 -14.19 -7.57
CA ASP A 262 -13.79 -12.95 -7.98
C ASP A 262 -14.60 -11.72 -7.54
N LEU A 263 -15.89 -11.92 -7.25
CA LEU A 263 -16.78 -10.91 -6.66
C LEU A 263 -16.88 -11.02 -5.13
N LEU A 264 -16.23 -12.00 -4.48
CA LEU A 264 -16.36 -12.18 -3.04
C LEU A 264 -15.27 -11.44 -2.27
N VAL A 265 -15.67 -10.73 -1.21
CA VAL A 265 -14.80 -10.01 -0.28
C VAL A 265 -14.61 -10.84 0.99
N ALA A 266 -13.36 -10.93 1.46
CA ALA A 266 -13.03 -11.55 2.75
C ALA A 266 -13.11 -10.47 3.83
N SER A 267 -14.29 -10.31 4.43
CA SER A 267 -14.65 -9.19 5.30
C SER A 267 -14.43 -9.54 6.78
N HIS A 268 -13.82 -8.63 7.56
CA HIS A 268 -13.59 -8.83 9.00
C HIS A 268 -14.79 -8.36 9.84
N ILE A 269 -15.19 -9.18 10.80
CA ILE A 269 -16.34 -8.92 11.68
C ILE A 269 -15.98 -7.86 12.73
N HIS A 270 -14.87 -8.08 13.43
CA HIS A 270 -14.21 -7.05 14.21
C HIS A 270 -13.07 -6.53 13.35
N ALA A 271 -13.14 -5.24 13.00
CA ALA A 271 -12.24 -4.64 12.02
C ALA A 271 -10.76 -5.00 12.28
N TRP A 272 -9.99 -5.22 11.22
CA TRP A 272 -8.55 -5.51 11.30
C TRP A 272 -7.79 -4.47 12.14
N SER A 273 -8.22 -3.20 12.06
CA SER A 273 -7.71 -2.05 12.83
C SER A 273 -8.09 -2.03 14.32
N LEU A 274 -8.81 -3.03 14.84
CA LEU A 274 -9.06 -3.24 16.27
C LEU A 274 -8.71 -4.67 16.71
N SER A 275 -8.23 -5.50 15.79
CA SER A 275 -8.00 -6.93 15.99
C SER A 275 -6.56 -7.21 16.40
N THR A 276 -6.35 -8.13 17.34
CA THR A 276 -5.00 -8.64 17.64
C THR A 276 -4.43 -9.42 16.46
N ASN A 277 -3.11 -9.65 16.46
CA ASN A 277 -2.45 -10.41 15.38
C ASN A 277 -3.01 -11.84 15.19
N ASP A 278 -3.56 -12.46 16.24
CA ASP A 278 -4.22 -13.76 16.15
C ASP A 278 -5.65 -13.61 15.58
N GLU A 279 -6.42 -12.63 16.05
CA GLU A 279 -7.77 -12.33 15.54
C GLU A 279 -7.79 -11.91 14.07
N ARG A 280 -6.69 -11.35 13.58
CA ARG A 280 -6.51 -10.95 12.18
C ARG A 280 -6.53 -12.14 11.22
N ILE A 281 -5.85 -13.23 11.59
CA ILE A 281 -5.79 -14.47 10.80
C ILE A 281 -6.86 -15.49 11.20
N ASP A 282 -7.64 -15.22 12.25
CA ASP A 282 -8.72 -16.08 12.72
C ASP A 282 -9.92 -16.04 11.75
N PRO A 283 -10.27 -17.15 11.06
CA PRO A 283 -11.43 -17.19 10.19
C PRO A 283 -12.78 -17.09 10.95
N ASP A 284 -12.82 -17.23 12.29
CA ASP A 284 -13.99 -16.86 13.10
C ASP A 284 -14.20 -15.34 13.19
N ASN A 285 -13.18 -14.53 12.92
CA ASN A 285 -13.30 -13.08 12.72
C ASN A 285 -13.73 -12.70 11.29
N GLY A 286 -14.16 -13.65 10.45
CA GLY A 286 -14.40 -13.40 9.03
C GLY A 286 -15.74 -13.88 8.47
N LEU A 287 -16.29 -13.08 7.56
CA LEU A 287 -17.40 -13.41 6.67
C LEU A 287 -16.95 -13.30 5.22
N LEU A 288 -17.38 -14.22 4.37
CA LEU A 288 -17.20 -14.10 2.92
C LEU A 288 -18.44 -13.40 2.35
N LEU A 289 -18.32 -12.17 1.85
CA LEU A 289 -19.46 -11.32 1.49
C LEU A 289 -19.45 -10.93 0.01
N ALA A 290 -20.64 -10.69 -0.55
CA ALA A 290 -20.77 -10.01 -1.84
C ALA A 290 -20.48 -8.50 -1.66
N PRO A 291 -20.01 -7.75 -2.68
CA PRO A 291 -19.40 -6.44 -2.47
C PRO A 291 -20.35 -5.39 -1.88
N HIS A 292 -21.63 -5.47 -2.23
CA HIS A 292 -22.67 -4.61 -1.68
C HIS A 292 -22.97 -4.94 -0.20
N ILE A 293 -23.00 -6.22 0.18
CA ILE A 293 -23.23 -6.64 1.56
C ILE A 293 -22.04 -6.29 2.46
N ASP A 294 -20.82 -6.49 1.95
CA ASP A 294 -19.57 -6.05 2.58
C ASP A 294 -19.62 -4.56 2.94
N ARG A 295 -19.88 -3.68 1.96
CA ARG A 295 -19.97 -2.23 2.18
C ARG A 295 -21.07 -1.81 3.15
N LEU A 296 -22.21 -2.51 3.16
CA LEU A 296 -23.29 -2.25 4.11
C LEU A 296 -22.89 -2.66 5.54
N PHE A 297 -22.20 -3.79 5.67
CA PHE A 297 -21.74 -4.31 6.95
C PHE A 297 -20.63 -3.43 7.54
N ASP A 298 -19.58 -3.15 6.77
CA ASP A 298 -18.45 -2.27 7.13
C ASP A 298 -18.89 -0.88 7.62
N LYS A 299 -19.92 -0.31 6.99
CA LYS A 299 -20.48 1.00 7.35
C LYS A 299 -21.52 0.95 8.49
N GLY A 300 -21.77 -0.22 9.07
CA GLY A 300 -22.77 -0.39 10.14
C GLY A 300 -24.20 -0.09 9.68
N LEU A 301 -24.50 -0.25 8.38
CA LEU A 301 -25.85 -0.14 7.83
C LEU A 301 -26.62 -1.46 7.97
N ILE A 302 -25.91 -2.58 8.07
CA ILE A 302 -26.43 -3.88 8.50
C ILE A 302 -25.53 -4.52 9.56
N SER A 303 -26.05 -5.50 10.28
CA SER A 303 -25.29 -6.40 11.14
C SER A 303 -25.96 -7.77 11.23
N PHE A 304 -25.48 -8.67 12.10
CA PHE A 304 -26.09 -9.98 12.31
C PHE A 304 -26.29 -10.29 13.81
N GLY A 305 -27.45 -10.85 14.14
CA GLY A 305 -27.85 -11.26 15.48
C GLY A 305 -27.06 -12.45 16.03
N GLN A 306 -27.37 -12.86 17.26
CA GLN A 306 -26.70 -13.98 17.95
C GLN A 306 -26.99 -15.35 17.31
N ASP A 307 -28.05 -15.46 16.52
CA ASP A 307 -28.45 -16.59 15.68
C ASP A 307 -27.95 -16.46 14.23
N GLY A 308 -27.39 -15.31 13.85
CA GLY A 308 -27.01 -14.97 12.48
C GLY A 308 -28.10 -14.26 11.68
N GLY A 309 -29.25 -13.93 12.27
CA GLY A 309 -30.33 -13.17 11.61
C GLY A 309 -29.84 -11.79 11.13
N LEU A 310 -30.25 -11.39 9.92
CA LEU A 310 -29.90 -10.08 9.34
C LEU A 310 -30.57 -8.96 10.13
N LEU A 311 -29.79 -7.99 10.58
CA LEU A 311 -30.25 -6.77 11.23
C LEU A 311 -29.99 -5.59 10.29
N VAL A 312 -31.00 -4.77 10.04
CA VAL A 312 -30.88 -3.56 9.21
C VAL A 312 -30.96 -2.31 10.07
N GLY A 313 -30.00 -1.40 9.90
CA GLY A 313 -29.91 -0.18 10.70
C GLY A 313 -30.88 0.90 10.21
N PRO A 314 -31.33 1.82 11.09
CA PRO A 314 -32.34 2.84 10.78
C PRO A 314 -31.89 3.90 9.75
N LYS A 315 -30.62 3.87 9.34
CA LYS A 315 -30.05 4.78 8.31
C LYS A 315 -30.32 4.31 6.87
N LEU A 316 -30.83 3.10 6.67
CA LEU A 316 -31.08 2.54 5.35
C LEU A 316 -32.59 2.53 5.05
N SER A 317 -33.04 3.30 4.06
CA SER A 317 -34.47 3.43 3.75
C SER A 317 -35.06 2.11 3.23
N GLU A 318 -36.36 1.88 3.42
CA GLU A 318 -37.04 0.69 2.87
C GLU A 318 -36.86 0.55 1.35
N ARG A 319 -36.83 1.69 0.64
CA ARG A 319 -36.54 1.73 -0.80
C ARG A 319 -35.13 1.22 -1.10
N ASP A 320 -34.13 1.66 -0.35
CA ASP A 320 -32.75 1.21 -0.56
C ASP A 320 -32.61 -0.27 -0.18
N GLN A 321 -33.27 -0.73 0.89
CA GLN A 321 -33.31 -2.14 1.27
C GLN A 321 -33.84 -3.03 0.13
N GLN A 322 -34.92 -2.62 -0.54
CA GLN A 322 -35.48 -3.30 -1.71
C GLN A 322 -34.54 -3.24 -2.93
N LEU A 323 -33.93 -2.09 -3.22
CA LEU A 323 -32.96 -1.95 -4.32
C LEU A 323 -31.69 -2.79 -4.12
N LEU A 324 -31.29 -2.99 -2.86
CA LEU A 324 -30.19 -3.86 -2.42
C LEU A 324 -30.64 -5.31 -2.19
N ALA A 325 -31.92 -5.61 -2.43
CA ALA A 325 -32.57 -6.90 -2.28
C ALA A 325 -32.40 -7.56 -0.89
N LEU A 326 -32.29 -6.76 0.17
CA LEU A 326 -32.08 -7.24 1.54
C LEU A 326 -33.28 -8.01 2.10
N ASP A 327 -34.48 -7.71 1.60
CA ASP A 327 -35.73 -8.44 1.84
C ASP A 327 -35.67 -9.92 1.43
N ARG A 328 -34.72 -10.29 0.56
CA ARG A 328 -34.53 -11.65 0.06
C ARG A 328 -33.63 -12.51 0.94
N TYR A 329 -33.04 -11.97 2.01
CA TYR A 329 -32.10 -12.66 2.87
C TYR A 329 -32.49 -12.51 4.35
N THR A 330 -32.57 -13.63 5.07
CA THR A 330 -33.02 -13.66 6.48
C THR A 330 -31.87 -13.82 7.47
N SER A 331 -30.85 -14.60 7.15
CA SER A 331 -29.75 -14.91 8.06
C SER A 331 -28.48 -15.39 7.32
N LEU A 332 -27.36 -15.38 8.04
CA LEU A 332 -26.13 -16.07 7.63
C LEU A 332 -26.39 -17.58 7.50
N ARG A 333 -25.91 -18.17 6.40
CA ARG A 333 -26.03 -19.60 6.08
C ARG A 333 -25.37 -20.55 7.10
N LYS A 334 -24.50 -20.02 7.95
CA LYS A 334 -23.75 -20.72 9.01
C LYS A 334 -23.31 -19.70 10.04
N ILE A 335 -23.16 -20.11 11.30
CA ILE A 335 -22.56 -19.26 12.35
C ILE A 335 -21.75 -20.14 13.30
N THR A 336 -20.50 -19.77 13.59
CA THR A 336 -19.65 -20.46 14.58
C THR A 336 -19.77 -19.81 15.96
N LYS A 337 -19.28 -20.48 17.01
CA LYS A 337 -19.20 -19.89 18.36
C LYS A 337 -18.26 -18.66 18.37
N GLY A 338 -17.16 -18.68 17.63
CA GLY A 338 -16.26 -17.52 17.52
C GLY A 338 -16.91 -16.37 16.77
N ASN A 339 -17.57 -16.62 15.62
CA ASN A 339 -18.29 -15.57 14.88
C ASN A 339 -19.24 -14.77 15.79
N LYS A 340 -19.94 -15.42 16.73
CA LYS A 340 -20.84 -14.74 17.68
C LYS A 340 -20.14 -13.71 18.58
N ALA A 341 -18.93 -14.02 19.05
CA ALA A 341 -18.16 -13.11 19.89
C ALA A 341 -17.68 -11.86 19.11
N PHE A 342 -17.25 -12.05 17.86
CA PHE A 342 -16.92 -10.93 16.98
C PHE A 342 -18.17 -10.13 16.59
N LEU A 343 -19.29 -10.78 16.27
CA LEU A 343 -20.56 -10.12 15.91
C LEU A 343 -21.14 -9.30 17.05
N ALA A 344 -20.98 -9.73 18.31
CA ALA A 344 -21.34 -8.93 19.47
C ALA A 344 -20.51 -7.63 19.55
N ARG A 345 -19.20 -7.68 19.27
CA ARG A 345 -18.37 -6.45 19.17
C ARG A 345 -18.84 -5.53 18.04
N HIS A 346 -19.18 -6.10 16.88
CA HIS A 346 -19.70 -5.33 15.74
C HIS A 346 -21.03 -4.63 16.07
N ARG A 347 -21.98 -5.35 16.68
CA ARG A 347 -23.27 -4.77 17.09
C ARG A 347 -23.11 -3.71 18.17
N ALA A 348 -22.26 -3.92 19.17
CA ALA A 348 -21.94 -2.91 20.18
C ALA A 348 -21.31 -1.65 19.56
N ARG A 349 -20.35 -1.80 18.62
CA ARG A 349 -19.71 -0.67 17.91
C ARG A 349 -20.72 0.18 17.14
N TYR A 350 -21.66 -0.45 16.46
CA TYR A 350 -22.64 0.24 15.59
C TYR A 350 -24.03 0.43 16.21
N LYS A 351 -24.21 0.10 17.49
CA LYS A 351 -25.44 0.28 18.28
C LYS A 351 -26.65 -0.50 17.73
N PHE A 352 -26.46 -1.80 17.53
CA PHE A 352 -27.48 -2.79 17.16
C PHE A 352 -27.95 -3.68 18.34
N ASP A 353 -27.31 -3.58 19.51
CA ASP A 353 -27.70 -4.25 20.77
C ASP A 353 -28.44 -3.26 21.69
#